data_AF-A0AA43W4I9-F1
#
_entry.id   AF-A0AA43W4I9-F1
#
_cell.length_a   1.000
_cell.length_b   1.000
_cell.length_c   1.000
_cell.angle_alpha   90.00
_cell.angle_beta   90.00
_cell.angle_gamma   90.00
#
_symmetry.space_group_name_H-M   'P 1'
#
loop_
_entity.id
_entity.type
_entity.pdbx_description
1 polymer ?
#
loop_
_entity_poly.entity_id
_entity_poly.type
_entity_poly.pdbx_seq_one_letter_code
_entity_poly.pdbx_strand_id
1 'polypeptide(L)'
;MSHFTVMVIGDDPEGQLAPFDENEQVEEYCTCEVSEDDKQQMLDYYKKERKLRFRNFENCYKRYGKDWNGNRWRKNEDGIWCEYSTYNPDSKWDWYVLGGRWSGAYIRLKEGATSGIKGEPGVFENETGWDAALKGDIDFEAIRREGEERGRKCYRDIAAKCGGTIPRPLIFWDTLLHGDKYAGLTIKEKRAIYHAQEAIKIWDAAGYDVPFIGPKIEDFQCTEDEYAKRRAISAFVPYAVVCDYKWYGRGEMGWWGLSTNECPEDEWNDKVWKMVNALSDDTLISFYDCHI
;
A
#
# COMPACT_ATOMS: atom_id res chain seq x y z
N MET A 1 8.07 -1.09 -4.60
CA MET A 1 8.46 0.32 -4.33
C MET A 1 8.21 0.51 -2.86
N SER A 2 9.23 0.69 -2.01
CA SER A 2 9.06 0.84 -0.55
C SER A 2 8.45 2.18 -0.10
N HIS A 3 7.76 2.89 -0.98
CA HIS A 3 7.26 4.23 -0.70
C HIS A 3 5.82 4.37 -1.15
N PHE A 4 5.06 5.20 -0.44
CA PHE A 4 3.67 5.50 -0.75
C PHE A 4 3.27 6.89 -0.22
N THR A 5 2.24 7.48 -0.83
CA THR A 5 1.76 8.81 -0.42
C THR A 5 0.69 8.71 0.66
N VAL A 6 0.81 9.55 1.68
CA VAL A 6 -0.16 9.73 2.77
C VAL A 6 -0.68 11.16 2.77
N MET A 7 -1.99 11.33 2.74
CA MET A 7 -2.62 12.64 3.01
C MET A 7 -2.83 12.78 4.51
N VAL A 8 -2.45 13.92 5.09
CA VAL A 8 -2.72 14.25 6.50
C VAL A 8 -3.65 15.47 6.52
N ILE A 9 -4.75 15.35 7.27
CA ILE A 9 -5.79 16.36 7.38
C ILE A 9 -5.71 16.99 8.77
N GLY A 10 -5.55 18.31 8.84
CA GLY A 10 -5.50 19.09 10.09
C GLY A 10 -4.19 19.83 10.32
N ASP A 11 -4.17 20.66 11.37
CA ASP A 11 -3.12 21.65 11.64
C ASP A 11 -1.86 21.10 12.32
N ASP A 12 -1.89 19.84 12.76
CA ASP A 12 -0.74 19.13 13.36
C ASP A 12 -0.41 17.87 12.54
N PRO A 13 0.17 17.99 11.33
CA PRO A 13 0.43 16.82 10.50
C PRO A 13 1.46 15.86 11.13
N GLU A 14 2.55 16.39 11.69
CA GLU A 14 3.63 15.62 12.28
C GLU A 14 3.16 14.88 13.54
N GLY A 15 2.41 15.54 14.42
CA GLY A 15 1.86 14.87 15.61
C GLY A 15 0.83 13.80 15.25
N GLN A 16 0.08 13.97 14.16
CA GLN A 16 -0.82 12.93 13.65
C GLN A 16 -0.11 11.73 13.03
N LEU A 17 1.08 11.91 12.46
CA LEU A 17 1.90 10.82 11.91
C LEU A 17 2.67 10.07 12.99
N ALA A 18 3.09 10.74 14.06
CA ALA A 18 3.97 10.20 15.11
C ALA A 18 3.53 8.86 15.72
N PRO A 19 2.22 8.58 15.98
CA PRO A 19 1.79 7.28 16.50
C PRO A 19 2.07 6.09 15.59
N PHE A 20 2.37 6.33 14.31
CA PHE A 20 2.59 5.30 13.29
C PHE A 20 4.08 5.10 12.95
N ASP A 21 5.00 5.65 13.74
CA ASP A 21 6.45 5.46 13.59
C ASP A 21 6.86 4.04 14.00
N GLU A 22 7.56 3.33 13.12
CA GLU A 22 8.16 2.02 13.40
C GLU A 22 9.29 2.07 14.44
N ASN A 23 9.97 3.21 14.57
CA ASN A 23 11.11 3.38 15.48
C ASN A 23 10.68 3.63 16.93
N GLU A 24 9.40 3.94 17.16
CA GLU A 24 8.84 4.15 18.49
C GLU A 24 8.65 2.82 19.23
N GLN A 25 9.09 2.77 20.48
CA GLN A 25 8.85 1.61 21.35
C GLN A 25 7.67 1.88 22.27
N VAL A 26 6.71 0.96 22.27
CA VAL A 26 5.53 1.01 23.13
C VAL A 26 5.73 0.19 24.41
N GLU A 27 4.81 0.36 25.37
CA GLU A 27 4.74 -0.52 26.54
C GLU A 27 4.67 -1.98 26.08
N GLU A 28 5.44 -2.83 26.76
CA GLU A 28 5.55 -4.23 26.39
C GLU A 28 4.19 -4.94 26.45
N TYR A 29 3.83 -5.64 25.38
CA TYR A 29 2.57 -6.36 25.27
C TYR A 29 2.77 -7.79 24.78
N CYS A 30 1.83 -8.66 25.15
CA CYS A 30 1.76 -10.03 24.65
C CYS A 30 1.26 -10.03 23.21
N THR A 31 2.06 -10.52 22.27
CA THR A 31 1.70 -10.60 20.84
C THR A 31 0.88 -11.84 20.53
N CYS A 32 1.28 -13.00 21.08
CA CYS A 32 0.61 -14.28 20.87
C CYS A 32 1.07 -15.34 21.88
N GLU A 33 0.31 -16.42 21.98
CA GLU A 33 0.77 -17.65 22.63
C GLU A 33 1.81 -18.35 21.74
N VAL A 34 2.89 -18.85 22.35
CA VAL A 34 3.93 -19.59 21.63
C VAL A 34 3.40 -20.97 21.27
N SER A 35 3.27 -21.23 19.97
CA SER A 35 2.76 -22.49 19.45
C SER A 35 3.68 -23.67 19.76
N GLU A 36 3.13 -24.90 19.77
CA GLU A 36 3.97 -26.10 19.91
C GLU A 36 4.91 -26.30 18.73
N ASP A 37 4.51 -25.85 17.53
CA ASP A 37 5.34 -25.90 16.33
C ASP A 37 6.58 -24.99 16.46
N ASP A 38 6.43 -23.79 17.01
CA ASP A 38 7.55 -22.87 17.26
C ASP A 38 8.51 -23.42 18.32
N LYS A 39 7.97 -24.03 19.38
CA LYS A 39 8.77 -24.71 20.40
C LYS A 39 9.57 -25.87 19.80
N GLN A 40 8.96 -26.63 18.89
CA GLN A 40 9.60 -27.75 18.21
C GLN A 40 10.66 -27.28 17.21
N GLN A 41 10.41 -26.20 16.46
CA GLN A 41 11.39 -25.59 15.55
C GLN A 41 12.67 -25.19 16.29
N MET A 42 12.56 -24.57 17.47
CA MET A 42 13.73 -24.24 18.29
C MET A 42 14.51 -25.51 18.67
N LEU A 43 13.83 -26.55 19.17
CA LEU A 43 14.46 -27.80 19.57
C LEU A 43 15.21 -28.46 18.41
N ASP A 44 14.60 -28.49 17.23
CA ASP A 44 15.20 -29.08 16.03
C ASP A 44 16.38 -28.27 15.50
N TYR A 45 16.32 -26.93 15.56
CA TYR A 45 17.45 -26.06 15.20
C TYR A 45 18.68 -26.38 16.07
N TYR A 46 18.56 -26.37 17.40
CA TYR A 46 19.72 -26.63 18.26
C TYR A 46 20.20 -28.08 18.21
N LYS A 47 19.30 -29.04 17.93
CA LYS A 47 19.67 -30.43 17.66
C LYS A 47 20.48 -30.60 16.39
N LYS A 48 20.10 -29.92 15.31
CA LYS A 48 20.76 -30.04 14.01
C LYS A 48 22.04 -29.22 13.93
N GLU A 49 21.97 -27.92 14.22
CA GLU A 49 23.05 -26.96 13.98
C GLU A 49 24.10 -26.98 15.09
N ARG A 50 23.68 -27.24 16.34
CA ARG A 50 24.59 -27.26 17.50
C ARG A 50 24.88 -28.67 18.00
N LYS A 51 24.23 -29.70 17.45
CA LYS A 51 24.33 -31.11 17.90
C LYS A 51 23.98 -31.28 19.38
N LEU A 52 23.14 -30.42 19.93
CA LEU A 52 22.72 -30.42 21.34
C LEU A 52 21.34 -31.04 21.49
N ARG A 53 21.16 -31.92 22.48
CA ARG A 53 19.85 -32.50 22.79
C ARG A 53 19.34 -31.95 24.11
N PHE A 54 18.11 -31.46 24.10
CA PHE A 54 17.40 -31.00 25.31
C PHE A 54 16.26 -31.96 25.62
N ARG A 55 15.94 -32.10 26.91
CA ARG A 55 14.83 -32.95 27.37
C ARG A 55 13.46 -32.38 27.00
N ASN A 56 13.35 -31.05 27.01
CA ASN A 56 12.13 -30.31 26.68
C ASN A 56 12.50 -28.89 26.23
N PHE A 57 11.50 -28.20 25.69
CA PHE A 57 11.60 -26.81 25.25
C PHE A 57 12.10 -25.88 26.36
N GLU A 58 11.55 -25.97 27.58
CA GLU A 58 11.89 -25.07 28.70
C GLU A 58 13.38 -25.09 29.06
N ASN A 59 14.02 -26.26 29.06
CA ASN A 59 15.47 -26.36 29.29
C ASN A 59 16.30 -25.78 28.13
N CYS A 60 15.81 -25.92 26.90
CA CYS A 60 16.45 -25.32 25.73
C CYS A 60 16.35 -23.79 25.80
N TYR A 61 15.14 -23.27 26.01
CA TYR A 61 14.84 -21.85 26.06
C TYR A 61 15.51 -21.14 27.24
N LYS A 62 15.58 -21.78 28.42
CA LYS A 62 16.33 -21.24 29.56
C LYS A 62 17.81 -20.99 29.23
N ARG A 63 18.42 -21.79 28.35
CA ARG A 63 19.84 -21.68 28.00
C ARG A 63 20.09 -20.84 26.75
N TYR A 64 19.16 -20.82 25.82
CA TYR A 64 19.36 -20.24 24.49
C TYR A 64 18.27 -19.25 24.05
N GLY A 65 17.32 -18.88 24.91
CA GLY A 65 16.24 -17.94 24.58
C GLY A 65 16.77 -16.57 24.14
N LYS A 66 17.87 -16.11 24.75
CA LYS A 66 18.54 -14.86 24.35
C LYS A 66 19.06 -14.95 22.91
N ASP A 67 19.72 -16.06 22.56
CA ASP A 67 20.28 -16.26 21.22
C ASP A 67 19.20 -16.53 20.18
N TRP A 68 18.09 -17.15 20.59
CA TRP A 68 16.97 -17.50 19.70
C TRP A 68 16.15 -16.28 19.29
N ASN A 69 15.69 -15.49 20.27
CA ASN A 69 14.81 -14.35 20.00
C ASN A 69 14.94 -13.22 21.03
N GLY A 70 16.08 -13.11 21.73
CA GLY A 70 16.31 -12.06 22.71
C GLY A 70 15.53 -12.21 24.02
N ASN A 71 15.09 -13.43 24.37
CA ASN A 71 14.20 -13.71 25.52
C ASN A 71 12.78 -13.10 25.40
N ARG A 72 12.26 -12.98 24.17
CA ARG A 72 10.90 -12.49 23.93
C ARG A 72 9.79 -13.45 24.35
N TRP A 73 10.07 -14.73 24.54
CA TRP A 73 9.09 -15.70 25.04
C TRP A 73 9.17 -15.80 26.56
N ARG A 74 8.04 -15.67 27.25
CA ARG A 74 7.93 -15.77 28.73
C ARG A 74 6.61 -16.38 29.14
N LYS A 75 6.54 -16.96 30.33
CA LYS A 75 5.29 -17.46 30.89
C LYS A 75 4.43 -16.29 31.40
N ASN A 76 3.15 -16.27 31.05
CA ASN A 76 2.14 -15.37 31.64
C ASN A 76 1.73 -15.85 33.05
N GLU A 77 0.73 -15.18 33.64
CA GLU A 77 0.23 -15.49 35.00
C GLU A 77 -0.32 -16.92 35.13
N ASP A 78 -0.86 -17.49 34.05
CA ASP A 78 -1.38 -18.86 34.00
C ASP A 78 -0.29 -19.92 33.71
N GLY A 79 0.96 -19.50 33.54
CA GLY A 79 2.08 -20.38 33.21
C GLY A 79 2.18 -20.76 31.72
N ILE A 80 1.42 -20.10 30.85
CA ILE A 80 1.42 -20.30 29.40
C ILE A 80 2.53 -19.47 28.76
N TRP A 81 3.29 -20.05 27.84
CA TRP A 81 4.33 -19.32 27.10
C TRP A 81 3.71 -18.37 26.09
N CYS A 82 4.06 -17.10 26.19
CA CYS A 82 3.64 -16.03 25.29
C CYS A 82 4.86 -15.28 24.73
N GLU A 83 4.74 -14.74 23.53
CA GLU A 83 5.69 -13.80 22.96
C GLU A 83 5.33 -12.37 23.36
N TYR A 84 6.36 -11.57 23.67
CA TYR A 84 6.24 -10.19 24.08
C TYR A 84 7.06 -9.29 23.17
N SER A 85 6.53 -8.10 22.90
CA SER A 85 7.15 -7.11 22.04
C SER A 85 6.98 -5.71 22.61
N THR A 86 7.94 -4.84 22.36
CA THR A 86 7.83 -3.38 22.51
C THR A 86 7.71 -2.67 21.16
N TYR A 87 7.65 -3.43 20.06
CA TYR A 87 7.48 -2.90 18.71
C TYR A 87 6.11 -2.27 18.54
N ASN A 88 6.04 -1.07 17.94
CA ASN A 88 4.80 -0.37 17.69
C ASN A 88 3.86 -1.20 16.78
N PRO A 89 2.75 -1.76 17.30
CA PRO A 89 1.83 -2.56 16.50
C PRO A 89 1.07 -1.72 15.45
N ASP A 90 1.00 -0.41 15.66
CA ASP A 90 0.32 0.52 14.78
C ASP A 90 1.25 1.09 13.70
N SER A 91 2.53 0.71 13.67
CA SER A 91 3.51 1.25 12.73
C SER A 91 3.04 1.17 11.27
N LYS A 92 3.38 2.22 10.50
CA LYS A 92 3.07 2.35 9.07
C LYS A 92 4.24 2.87 8.26
N TRP A 93 5.22 3.50 8.92
CA TRP A 93 6.39 4.07 8.26
C TRP A 93 7.62 4.00 9.18
N ASP A 94 8.81 3.97 8.60
CA ASP A 94 10.10 4.13 9.30
C ASP A 94 10.79 5.48 9.01
N TRP A 95 10.31 6.20 7.98
CA TRP A 95 10.70 7.55 7.60
C TRP A 95 9.63 8.23 6.74
N TYR A 96 9.51 9.55 6.82
CA TYR A 96 8.63 10.34 5.95
C TYR A 96 9.19 11.73 5.63
N VAL A 97 8.65 12.35 4.57
CA VAL A 97 8.90 13.77 4.23
C VAL A 97 7.68 14.40 3.54
N LEU A 98 7.45 15.70 3.74
CA LEU A 98 6.42 16.45 3.01
C LEU A 98 6.79 16.50 1.52
N GLY A 99 5.89 16.06 0.64
CA GLY A 99 6.11 15.97 -0.80
C GLY A 99 6.98 14.78 -1.22
N GLY A 100 8.31 14.95 -1.18
CA GLY A 100 9.28 13.92 -1.53
C GLY A 100 9.23 13.52 -3.01
N ARG A 101 9.18 12.21 -3.29
CA ARG A 101 9.14 11.66 -4.66
C ARG A 101 7.95 12.14 -5.49
N TRP A 102 6.85 12.49 -4.82
CA TRP A 102 5.61 12.91 -5.45
C TRP A 102 5.31 14.39 -5.20
N SER A 103 6.34 15.19 -4.91
CA SER A 103 6.16 16.62 -4.67
C SER A 103 5.41 17.30 -5.83
N GLY A 104 4.37 18.05 -5.51
CA GLY A 104 3.51 18.70 -6.49
C GLY A 104 2.57 17.79 -7.27
N ALA A 105 2.44 16.51 -6.93
CA ALA A 105 1.60 15.59 -7.69
C ALA A 105 0.09 15.80 -7.43
N TYR A 106 -0.27 16.25 -6.23
CA TYR A 106 -1.66 16.25 -5.74
C TYR A 106 -2.29 17.65 -5.64
N ILE A 107 -1.52 18.70 -5.35
CA ILE A 107 -2.08 20.04 -5.12
C ILE A 107 -1.89 20.93 -6.36
N ARG A 108 -2.99 21.56 -6.76
CA ARG A 108 -3.02 22.76 -7.60
C ARG A 108 -3.67 23.86 -6.79
N LEU A 109 -3.08 25.03 -6.80
CA LEU A 109 -3.62 26.19 -6.11
C LEU A 109 -4.50 26.99 -7.08
N LYS A 110 -5.60 27.55 -6.56
CA LYS A 110 -6.39 28.55 -7.27
C LYS A 110 -5.56 29.80 -7.54
N GLU A 111 -5.93 30.56 -8.56
CA GLU A 111 -5.29 31.85 -8.83
C GLU A 111 -5.41 32.79 -7.61
N GLY A 112 -4.28 33.34 -7.16
CA GLY A 112 -4.23 34.25 -6.01
C GLY A 112 -4.23 33.57 -4.63
N ALA A 113 -4.28 32.24 -4.56
CA ALA A 113 -4.14 31.50 -3.31
C ALA A 113 -2.77 31.73 -2.65
N THR A 114 -2.74 31.70 -1.31
CA THR A 114 -1.53 32.06 -0.53
C THR A 114 -1.16 31.03 0.53
N SER A 115 -2.01 30.03 0.79
CA SER A 115 -1.75 29.01 1.80
C SER A 115 -0.82 27.88 1.36
N GLY A 116 -0.29 27.93 0.13
CA GLY A 116 0.57 26.89 -0.40
C GLY A 116 1.88 26.73 0.38
N ILE A 117 2.19 25.50 0.77
CA ILE A 117 3.44 25.10 1.39
C ILE A 117 4.15 24.14 0.44
N LYS A 118 5.43 24.41 0.17
CA LYS A 118 6.28 23.53 -0.62
C LYS A 118 6.93 22.49 0.28
N GLY A 119 6.89 21.23 -0.15
CA GLY A 119 7.62 20.16 0.49
C GLY A 119 9.09 20.15 0.12
N GLU A 120 9.74 19.05 0.48
CA GLU A 120 11.13 18.78 0.14
C GLU A 120 11.23 17.85 -1.09
N PRO A 121 12.35 17.92 -1.83
CA PRO A 121 12.58 17.00 -2.94
C PRO A 121 12.75 15.55 -2.46
N GLY A 122 12.44 14.59 -3.33
CA GLY A 122 12.75 13.18 -3.13
C GLY A 122 14.19 12.82 -3.50
N VAL A 123 14.45 11.51 -3.64
CA VAL A 123 15.79 10.89 -3.80
C VAL A 123 16.55 11.28 -5.10
N PHE A 124 15.99 12.15 -5.94
CA PHE A 124 16.62 12.58 -7.19
C PHE A 124 16.53 14.09 -7.44
N GLU A 125 16.42 14.91 -6.38
CA GLU A 125 16.36 16.38 -6.49
C GLU A 125 15.27 16.87 -7.48
N ASN A 126 14.10 16.22 -7.45
CA ASN A 126 12.98 16.64 -8.31
C ASN A 126 12.52 18.07 -7.97
N GLU A 127 12.02 18.78 -8.98
CA GLU A 127 11.39 20.09 -8.76
C GLU A 127 10.26 19.97 -7.73
N THR A 128 10.26 20.87 -6.75
CA THR A 128 9.25 20.87 -5.68
C THR A 128 8.03 21.70 -6.08
N GLY A 129 6.86 21.08 -5.89
CA GLY A 129 5.57 21.72 -6.07
C GLY A 129 4.93 22.14 -4.75
N TRP A 130 3.60 22.26 -4.76
CA TRP A 130 2.80 22.47 -3.56
C TRP A 130 2.42 21.12 -2.98
N ASP A 131 2.67 20.95 -1.68
CA ASP A 131 2.49 19.67 -0.98
C ASP A 131 1.58 19.80 0.24
N ALA A 132 1.34 21.03 0.71
CA ALA A 132 0.21 21.33 1.59
C ALA A 132 -0.47 22.65 1.21
N ALA A 133 -1.75 22.77 1.53
CA ALA A 133 -2.55 23.99 1.36
C ALA A 133 -3.82 23.91 2.20
N LEU A 134 -4.45 25.06 2.47
CA LEU A 134 -5.82 25.07 2.98
C LEU A 134 -6.77 24.57 1.89
N LYS A 135 -7.76 23.74 2.27
CA LYS A 135 -8.72 23.15 1.33
C LYS A 135 -9.37 24.18 0.40
N GLY A 136 -9.72 25.35 0.92
CA GLY A 136 -10.38 26.42 0.18
C GLY A 136 -9.52 26.97 -0.97
N ASP A 137 -8.20 26.86 -0.86
CA ASP A 137 -7.23 27.34 -1.86
C ASP A 137 -6.90 26.27 -2.92
N ILE A 138 -7.32 25.01 -2.73
CA ILE A 138 -7.05 23.91 -3.66
C ILE A 138 -8.02 23.97 -4.85
N ASP A 139 -7.47 23.93 -6.06
CA ASP A 139 -8.22 23.87 -7.32
C ASP A 139 -8.55 22.41 -7.71
N PHE A 140 -9.60 21.88 -7.10
CA PHE A 140 -10.08 20.52 -7.40
C PHE A 140 -10.57 20.36 -8.84
N GLU A 141 -11.04 21.42 -9.50
CA GLU A 141 -11.49 21.37 -10.89
C GLU A 141 -10.30 21.19 -11.84
N ALA A 142 -9.22 21.96 -11.64
CA ALA A 142 -7.98 21.78 -12.37
C ALA A 142 -7.39 20.39 -12.18
N ILE A 143 -7.35 19.89 -10.93
CA ILE A 143 -6.85 18.55 -10.61
C ILE A 143 -7.64 17.47 -11.37
N ARG A 144 -8.97 17.54 -11.36
CA ARG A 144 -9.83 16.59 -12.08
C ARG A 144 -9.62 16.67 -13.59
N ARG A 145 -9.56 17.88 -14.15
CA ARG A 145 -9.30 18.09 -15.58
C ARG A 145 -7.96 17.50 -16.01
N GLU A 146 -6.89 17.78 -15.28
CA GLU A 146 -5.56 17.21 -15.54
C GLU A 146 -5.54 15.68 -15.38
N GLY A 147 -6.28 15.15 -14.40
CA GLY A 147 -6.47 13.71 -14.21
C GLY A 147 -7.18 13.06 -15.40
N GLU A 148 -8.24 13.68 -15.91
CA GLU A 148 -8.97 13.23 -17.09
C GLU A 148 -8.07 13.24 -18.33
N GLU A 149 -7.38 14.35 -18.59
CA GLU A 149 -6.46 14.51 -19.74
C GLU A 149 -5.35 13.44 -19.72
N ARG A 150 -4.72 13.22 -18.56
CA ARG A 150 -3.72 12.14 -18.38
C ARG A 150 -4.32 10.76 -18.61
N GLY A 151 -5.54 10.53 -18.09
CA GLY A 151 -6.26 9.26 -18.26
C GLY A 151 -6.55 8.96 -19.73
N ARG A 152 -7.09 9.93 -20.47
CA ARG A 152 -7.36 9.80 -21.92
C ARG A 152 -6.09 9.51 -22.69
N LYS A 153 -5.03 10.26 -22.43
CA LYS A 153 -3.73 10.06 -23.07
C LYS A 153 -3.21 8.64 -22.82
N CYS A 154 -3.20 8.20 -21.55
CA CYS A 154 -2.79 6.84 -21.17
C CYS A 154 -3.59 5.76 -21.89
N TYR A 155 -4.93 5.89 -21.91
CA TYR A 155 -5.80 4.92 -22.59
C TYR A 155 -5.50 4.84 -24.09
N ARG A 156 -5.36 5.99 -24.75
CA ARG A 156 -5.03 6.08 -26.19
C ARG A 156 -3.65 5.52 -26.50
N ASP A 157 -2.65 5.83 -25.68
CA ASP A 157 -1.28 5.33 -25.86
C ASP A 157 -1.23 3.79 -25.74
N ILE A 158 -1.98 3.22 -24.79
CA ILE A 158 -2.11 1.76 -24.64
C ILE A 158 -2.85 1.15 -25.82
N ALA A 159 -4.01 1.71 -26.21
CA ALA A 159 -4.76 1.24 -27.35
C ALA A 159 -3.93 1.28 -28.64
N ALA A 160 -3.15 2.34 -28.86
CA ALA A 160 -2.26 2.48 -30.00
C ALA A 160 -1.20 1.35 -30.05
N LYS A 161 -0.57 1.04 -28.91
CA LYS A 161 0.39 -0.08 -28.84
C LYS A 161 -0.24 -1.45 -29.05
N CYS A 162 -1.53 -1.60 -28.74
CA CYS A 162 -2.28 -2.83 -29.01
C CYS A 162 -2.91 -2.91 -30.42
N GLY A 163 -2.53 -2.03 -31.34
CA GLY A 163 -3.04 -2.05 -32.72
C GLY A 163 -4.28 -1.18 -32.96
N GLY A 164 -4.52 -0.19 -32.09
CA GLY A 164 -5.56 0.84 -32.23
C GLY A 164 -6.77 0.66 -31.30
N THR A 165 -6.92 -0.50 -30.67
CA THR A 165 -7.99 -0.76 -29.69
C THR A 165 -7.46 -1.63 -28.54
N ILE A 166 -8.07 -1.52 -27.36
CA ILE A 166 -7.76 -2.40 -26.24
C ILE A 166 -8.33 -3.79 -26.55
N PRO A 167 -7.51 -4.85 -26.59
CA PRO A 167 -8.00 -6.20 -26.83
C PRO A 167 -8.83 -6.67 -25.63
N ARG A 168 -9.84 -7.49 -25.89
CA ARG A 168 -10.75 -8.01 -24.86
C ARG A 168 -10.48 -9.49 -24.60
N PRO A 169 -10.02 -9.87 -23.39
CA PRO A 169 -9.96 -11.28 -22.99
C PRO A 169 -11.35 -11.93 -23.05
N LEU A 170 -11.38 -13.20 -23.47
CA LEU A 170 -12.60 -14.03 -23.43
C LEU A 170 -12.89 -14.50 -21.99
N ILE A 171 -11.84 -14.68 -21.20
CA ILE A 171 -11.89 -15.11 -19.81
C ILE A 171 -10.95 -14.19 -19.02
N PHE A 172 -11.50 -13.46 -18.05
CA PHE A 172 -10.72 -12.63 -17.16
C PHE A 172 -9.95 -13.47 -16.14
N TRP A 173 -8.84 -12.93 -15.64
CA TRP A 173 -8.01 -13.63 -14.65
C TRP A 173 -8.80 -14.01 -13.39
N ASP A 174 -9.65 -13.11 -12.91
CA ASP A 174 -10.52 -13.31 -11.74
C ASP A 174 -11.45 -14.53 -11.93
N THR A 175 -12.06 -14.65 -13.11
CA THR A 175 -12.93 -15.79 -13.43
C THR A 175 -12.16 -17.12 -13.43
N LEU A 176 -10.91 -17.15 -13.88
CA LEU A 176 -10.06 -18.35 -13.80
C LEU A 176 -9.70 -18.69 -12.34
N LEU A 177 -9.48 -17.68 -11.51
CA LEU A 177 -9.15 -17.88 -10.10
C LEU A 177 -10.33 -18.43 -9.30
N HIS A 178 -11.50 -17.82 -9.44
CA HIS A 178 -12.62 -18.02 -8.52
C HIS A 178 -13.83 -18.75 -9.13
N GLY A 179 -13.86 -18.97 -10.44
CA GLY A 179 -14.98 -19.66 -11.09
C GLY A 179 -14.98 -21.16 -10.80
N ASP A 180 -16.14 -21.71 -10.40
CA ASP A 180 -16.32 -23.14 -10.09
C ASP A 180 -15.85 -24.07 -11.21
N LYS A 181 -16.04 -23.65 -12.46
CA LYS A 181 -15.61 -24.38 -13.67
C LYS A 181 -14.10 -24.65 -13.69
N TYR A 182 -13.30 -23.83 -13.01
CA TYR A 182 -11.84 -23.88 -12.99
C TYR A 182 -11.29 -24.29 -11.61
N ALA A 183 -12.13 -24.62 -10.64
CA ALA A 183 -11.71 -24.94 -9.27
C ALA A 183 -10.75 -26.15 -9.19
N GLY A 184 -10.91 -27.12 -10.10
CA GLY A 184 -10.04 -28.31 -10.17
C GLY A 184 -8.68 -28.08 -10.85
N LEU A 185 -8.42 -26.88 -11.38
CA LEU A 185 -7.16 -26.57 -12.06
C LEU A 185 -6.14 -25.96 -11.11
N THR A 186 -4.88 -26.30 -11.30
CA THR A 186 -3.75 -25.65 -10.64
C THR A 186 -3.56 -24.22 -11.14
N ILE A 187 -2.90 -23.36 -10.34
CA ILE A 187 -2.55 -21.99 -10.76
C ILE A 187 -1.74 -21.98 -12.07
N LYS A 188 -0.87 -22.97 -12.28
CA LYS A 188 -0.07 -23.09 -13.50
C LYS A 188 -0.95 -23.33 -14.73
N GLU A 189 -1.94 -24.21 -14.62
CA GLU A 189 -2.89 -24.48 -15.71
C GLU A 189 -3.78 -23.27 -15.99
N LYS A 190 -4.26 -22.59 -14.93
CA LYS A 190 -5.02 -21.34 -15.07
C LYS A 190 -4.22 -20.27 -15.81
N ARG A 191 -2.94 -20.06 -15.46
CA ARG A 191 -2.05 -19.13 -16.19
C ARG A 191 -1.88 -19.53 -17.64
N ALA A 192 -1.67 -20.82 -17.93
CA ALA A 192 -1.54 -21.30 -19.29
C ALA A 192 -2.79 -21.01 -20.14
N ILE A 193 -3.99 -21.18 -19.57
CA ILE A 193 -5.26 -20.82 -20.24
C ILE A 193 -5.33 -19.31 -20.48
N TYR A 194 -4.97 -18.51 -19.47
CA TYR A 194 -5.02 -17.05 -19.55
C TYR A 194 -4.14 -16.50 -20.67
N HIS A 195 -2.84 -16.85 -20.67
CA HIS A 195 -1.87 -16.39 -21.67
C HIS A 195 -2.04 -17.05 -23.06
N ALA A 196 -2.86 -18.10 -23.19
CA ALA A 196 -3.19 -18.66 -24.50
C ALA A 196 -4.15 -17.78 -25.31
N GLN A 197 -4.91 -16.90 -24.64
CA GLN A 197 -5.87 -16.00 -25.27
C GLN A 197 -5.18 -14.98 -26.18
N GLU A 198 -5.75 -14.73 -27.36
CA GLU A 198 -5.19 -13.79 -28.34
C GLU A 198 -5.06 -12.37 -27.77
N ALA A 199 -6.04 -11.93 -26.98
CA ALA A 199 -6.01 -10.63 -26.33
C ALA A 199 -4.80 -10.46 -25.41
N ILE A 200 -4.43 -11.50 -24.67
CA ILE A 200 -3.29 -11.48 -23.75
C ILE A 200 -1.99 -11.50 -24.53
N LYS A 201 -1.90 -12.29 -25.61
CA LYS A 201 -0.72 -12.26 -26.49
C LYS A 201 -0.47 -10.89 -27.11
N ILE A 202 -1.52 -10.18 -27.53
CA ILE A 202 -1.41 -8.81 -28.05
C ILE A 202 -0.93 -7.86 -26.94
N TRP A 203 -1.47 -7.99 -25.72
CA TRP A 203 -1.08 -7.19 -24.57
C TRP A 203 0.38 -7.41 -24.16
N ASP A 204 0.79 -8.68 -24.08
CA ASP A 204 2.15 -9.08 -23.74
C ASP A 204 3.14 -8.59 -24.80
N ALA A 205 2.80 -8.72 -26.09
CA ALA A 205 3.60 -8.19 -27.21
C ALA A 205 3.71 -6.66 -27.21
N ALA A 206 2.75 -5.94 -26.61
CA ALA A 206 2.80 -4.49 -26.44
C ALA A 206 3.76 -4.03 -25.32
N GLY A 207 4.37 -4.99 -24.60
CA GLY A 207 5.35 -4.75 -23.54
C GLY A 207 4.75 -4.51 -22.16
N TYR A 208 3.51 -4.94 -21.92
CA TYR A 208 2.82 -4.78 -20.65
C TYR A 208 2.80 -6.04 -19.77
N ASP A 209 3.46 -7.13 -20.20
CA ASP A 209 3.73 -8.30 -19.35
C ASP A 209 4.89 -8.02 -18.41
N VAL A 210 4.60 -7.29 -17.34
CA VAL A 210 5.54 -7.01 -16.25
C VAL A 210 5.00 -7.64 -14.97
N PRO A 211 5.62 -8.74 -14.49
CA PRO A 211 5.19 -9.41 -13.28
C PRO A 211 5.12 -8.42 -12.11
N PHE A 212 3.98 -8.42 -11.40
CA PHE A 212 3.74 -7.68 -10.16
C PHE A 212 3.69 -6.14 -10.25
N ILE A 213 4.15 -5.52 -11.35
CA ILE A 213 4.26 -4.06 -11.49
C ILE A 213 3.87 -3.65 -12.91
N GLY A 214 2.67 -3.11 -13.11
CA GLY A 214 2.27 -2.57 -14.41
C GLY A 214 0.76 -2.49 -14.61
N PRO A 215 0.30 -1.88 -15.72
CA PRO A 215 -1.12 -1.85 -16.06
C PRO A 215 -1.64 -3.26 -16.33
N LYS A 216 -2.82 -3.60 -15.82
CA LYS A 216 -3.50 -4.86 -16.14
C LYS A 216 -4.50 -4.62 -17.25
N ILE A 217 -4.58 -5.55 -18.20
CA ILE A 217 -5.53 -5.45 -19.31
C ILE A 217 -6.99 -5.30 -18.84
N GLU A 218 -7.33 -5.91 -17.71
CA GLU A 218 -8.64 -5.81 -17.06
C GLU A 218 -9.02 -4.37 -16.68
N ASP A 219 -8.05 -3.55 -16.24
CA ASP A 219 -8.29 -2.17 -15.81
C ASP A 219 -8.80 -1.29 -16.96
N PHE A 220 -8.50 -1.70 -18.19
CA PHE A 220 -8.84 -1.04 -19.46
C PHE A 220 -10.07 -1.66 -20.14
N GLN A 221 -10.78 -2.61 -19.51
CA GLN A 221 -12.01 -3.19 -20.05
C GLN A 221 -13.23 -2.28 -19.83
N CYS A 222 -13.06 -1.01 -20.19
CA CYS A 222 -14.04 0.07 -20.14
C CYS A 222 -13.82 1.03 -21.33
N THR A 223 -14.68 2.02 -21.50
CA THR A 223 -14.49 3.05 -22.54
C THR A 223 -13.39 4.04 -22.14
N GLU A 224 -12.86 4.78 -23.12
CA GLU A 224 -11.91 5.88 -22.86
C GLU A 224 -12.50 6.89 -21.85
N ASP A 225 -13.77 7.24 -22.01
CA ASP A 225 -14.47 8.20 -21.14
C ASP A 225 -14.60 7.69 -19.70
N GLU A 226 -14.94 6.41 -19.51
CA GLU A 226 -15.02 5.79 -18.18
C GLU A 226 -13.65 5.73 -17.51
N TYR A 227 -12.62 5.31 -18.24
CA TYR A 227 -11.25 5.29 -17.72
C TYR A 227 -10.78 6.69 -17.33
N ALA A 228 -11.01 7.68 -18.20
CA ALA A 228 -10.65 9.06 -17.94
C ALA A 228 -11.35 9.64 -16.72
N LYS A 229 -12.66 9.38 -16.55
CA LYS A 229 -13.41 9.77 -15.35
C LYS A 229 -12.85 9.13 -14.08
N ARG A 230 -12.51 7.84 -14.11
CA ARG A 230 -11.86 7.16 -12.98
C ARG A 230 -10.54 7.84 -12.63
N ARG A 231 -9.70 8.15 -13.62
CA ARG A 231 -8.43 8.85 -13.41
C ARG A 231 -8.59 10.29 -12.92
N ALA A 232 -9.66 10.99 -13.31
CA ALA A 232 -10.00 12.31 -12.77
C ALA A 232 -10.35 12.24 -11.27
N ILE A 233 -11.11 11.22 -10.86
CA ILE A 233 -11.48 10.99 -9.46
C ILE A 233 -10.24 10.62 -8.63
N SER A 234 -9.42 9.68 -9.12
CA SER A 234 -8.21 9.22 -8.42
C SER A 234 -7.07 10.26 -8.39
N ALA A 235 -7.19 11.39 -9.10
CA ALA A 235 -6.10 12.37 -9.24
C ALA A 235 -5.70 13.06 -7.93
N PHE A 236 -6.62 13.12 -6.96
CA PHE A 236 -6.39 13.69 -5.62
C PHE A 236 -6.31 12.62 -4.52
N VAL A 237 -6.46 11.34 -4.87
CA VAL A 237 -6.62 10.26 -3.89
C VAL A 237 -5.26 9.59 -3.63
N PRO A 238 -4.72 9.67 -2.40
CA PRO A 238 -3.46 9.03 -2.01
C PRO A 238 -3.68 7.54 -1.68
N TYR A 239 -2.62 6.83 -1.29
CA TYR A 239 -2.74 5.46 -0.79
C TYR A 239 -3.39 5.40 0.60
N ALA A 240 -3.04 6.34 1.48
CA ALA A 240 -3.59 6.43 2.82
C ALA A 240 -3.93 7.88 3.22
N VAL A 241 -4.82 8.01 4.20
CA VAL A 241 -5.23 9.27 4.82
C VAL A 241 -5.07 9.14 6.33
N VAL A 242 -4.52 10.17 6.96
CA VAL A 242 -4.52 10.34 8.42
C VAL A 242 -5.39 11.53 8.78
N CYS A 243 -6.33 11.33 9.68
CA CYS A 243 -7.24 12.36 10.17
C CYS A 243 -7.66 12.03 11.60
N ASP A 244 -7.58 13.02 12.50
CA ASP A 244 -7.86 12.86 13.93
C ASP A 244 -7.07 11.71 14.57
N TYR A 245 -5.76 11.63 14.26
CA TYR A 245 -4.85 10.57 14.74
C TYR A 245 -5.28 9.14 14.35
N LYS A 246 -6.11 8.99 13.31
CA LYS A 246 -6.55 7.69 12.79
C LYS A 246 -6.02 7.45 11.39
N TRP A 247 -5.47 6.26 11.18
CA TRP A 247 -5.00 5.80 9.87
C TRP A 247 -6.13 5.17 9.06
N TYR A 248 -6.26 5.60 7.81
CA TYR A 248 -7.12 4.98 6.81
C TYR A 248 -6.26 4.62 5.60
N GLY A 249 -6.04 3.33 5.35
CA GLY A 249 -5.33 2.86 4.16
C GLY A 249 -6.28 2.23 3.14
N ARG A 250 -5.93 2.29 1.85
CA ARG A 250 -6.59 1.47 0.81
C ARG A 250 -6.44 -0.03 1.08
N GLY A 251 -5.32 -0.42 1.69
CA GLY A 251 -5.03 -1.78 2.14
C GLY A 251 -3.99 -1.74 3.26
N GLU A 252 -3.31 -2.86 3.45
CA GLU A 252 -2.23 -3.04 4.41
C GLU A 252 -0.90 -3.04 3.65
N MET A 253 -0.10 -1.99 3.85
CA MET A 253 1.22 -1.91 3.24
C MET A 253 2.18 -2.85 3.98
N GLY A 254 2.86 -3.72 3.23
CA GLY A 254 3.85 -4.65 3.74
C GLY A 254 5.21 -4.49 3.04
N TRP A 255 6.12 -5.40 3.39
CA TRP A 255 7.52 -5.36 2.94
C TRP A 255 7.66 -5.25 1.41
N TRP A 256 8.66 -4.49 0.94
CA TRP A 256 8.91 -4.14 -0.47
C TRP A 256 7.84 -3.21 -1.08
N GLY A 257 6.96 -2.66 -0.24
CA GLY A 257 5.77 -1.88 -0.61
C GLY A 257 4.76 -2.70 -1.40
N LEU A 258 4.60 -3.95 -1.01
CA LEU A 258 3.51 -4.79 -1.48
C LEU A 258 2.31 -4.57 -0.55
N SER A 259 1.21 -4.15 -1.14
CA SER A 259 -0.04 -3.92 -0.43
C SER A 259 -0.93 -5.17 -0.49
N THR A 260 -1.50 -5.55 0.64
CA THR A 260 -2.44 -6.67 0.80
C THR A 260 -3.79 -6.16 1.29
N ASN A 261 -4.85 -6.98 1.20
CA ASN A 261 -6.19 -6.65 1.70
C ASN A 261 -6.73 -5.30 1.14
N GLU A 262 -6.42 -4.98 -0.11
CA GLU A 262 -6.89 -3.75 -0.73
C GLU A 262 -8.40 -3.76 -0.96
N CYS A 263 -9.06 -2.68 -0.57
CA CYS A 263 -10.40 -2.40 -1.02
C CYS A 263 -10.39 -1.96 -2.51
N PRO A 264 -11.51 -2.15 -3.23
CA PRO A 264 -11.66 -1.69 -4.60
C PRO A 264 -11.34 -0.19 -4.74
N GLU A 265 -10.69 0.19 -5.85
CA GLU A 265 -10.26 1.58 -6.09
C GLU A 265 -11.43 2.57 -6.00
N ASP A 266 -12.59 2.23 -6.57
CA ASP A 266 -13.77 3.10 -6.56
C ASP A 266 -14.32 3.30 -5.13
N GLU A 267 -14.30 2.26 -4.29
CA GLU A 267 -14.72 2.35 -2.89
C GLU A 267 -13.76 3.22 -2.07
N TRP A 268 -12.44 3.06 -2.30
CA TRP A 268 -11.43 3.89 -1.65
C TRP A 268 -11.56 5.36 -2.05
N ASN A 269 -11.72 5.62 -3.35
CA ASN A 269 -11.91 6.94 -3.90
C ASN A 269 -13.14 7.63 -3.28
N ASP A 270 -14.28 6.94 -3.21
CA ASP A 270 -15.50 7.46 -2.62
C ASP A 270 -15.31 7.80 -1.14
N LYS A 271 -14.60 6.94 -0.39
CA LYS A 271 -14.29 7.17 1.03
C LYS A 271 -13.43 8.42 1.22
N VAL A 272 -12.36 8.58 0.45
CA VAL A 272 -11.47 9.75 0.55
C VAL A 272 -12.21 11.03 0.16
N TRP A 273 -12.95 11.03 -0.95
CA TRP A 273 -13.73 12.20 -1.35
C TRP A 273 -14.82 12.56 -0.34
N LYS A 274 -15.45 11.57 0.31
CA LYS A 274 -16.39 11.82 1.41
C LYS A 274 -15.71 12.53 2.58
N MET A 275 -14.48 12.15 2.95
CA MET A 275 -13.70 12.83 3.99
C MET A 275 -13.38 14.26 3.55
N VAL A 276 -12.79 14.44 2.36
CA VAL A 276 -12.37 15.75 1.83
C VAL A 276 -13.55 16.72 1.70
N ASN A 277 -14.70 16.26 1.19
CA ASN A 277 -15.88 17.10 0.99
C ASN A 277 -16.53 17.54 2.32
N ALA A 278 -16.30 16.81 3.41
CA ALA A 278 -16.83 17.15 4.73
C ALA A 278 -15.99 18.21 5.46
N LEU A 279 -14.78 18.50 4.98
CA LEU A 279 -13.86 19.46 5.60
C LEU A 279 -14.29 20.91 5.36
N SER A 280 -14.00 21.77 6.33
CA SER A 280 -14.11 23.22 6.16
C SER A 280 -13.01 23.75 5.23
N ASP A 281 -13.21 24.92 4.64
CA ASP A 281 -12.27 25.48 3.67
C ASP A 281 -10.96 25.96 4.30
N ASP A 282 -10.95 26.20 5.61
CA ASP A 282 -9.77 26.53 6.43
C ASP A 282 -9.05 25.30 6.97
N THR A 283 -9.43 24.08 6.58
CA THR A 283 -8.71 22.86 6.98
C THR A 283 -7.43 22.71 6.14
N LEU A 284 -6.28 22.53 6.81
CA LEU A 284 -5.01 22.18 6.16
C LEU A 284 -5.04 20.73 5.63
N ILE A 285 -4.60 20.55 4.38
CA ILE A 285 -4.37 19.24 3.76
C ILE A 285 -2.92 19.17 3.30
N SER A 286 -2.20 18.13 3.73
CA SER A 286 -0.78 17.92 3.43
C SER A 286 -0.54 16.53 2.84
N PHE A 287 0.44 16.37 1.95
CA PHE A 287 0.80 15.09 1.34
C PHE A 287 2.26 14.73 1.65
N TYR A 288 2.45 13.56 2.26
CA TYR A 288 3.75 13.04 2.67
C TYR A 288 4.16 11.81 1.86
N ASP A 289 5.44 11.72 1.51
CA ASP A 289 6.10 10.51 1.03
C ASP A 289 6.58 9.71 2.24
N CYS A 290 5.95 8.56 2.50
CA CYS A 290 6.30 7.65 3.60
C CYS A 290 7.05 6.44 3.06
N HIS A 291 8.06 5.97 3.80
CA HIS A 291 8.82 4.74 3.55
C HIS A 291 8.36 3.60 4.47
N ILE A 292 8.48 2.36 3.98
CA ILE A 292 8.23 1.09 4.70
C ILE A 292 9.27 0.02 4.38
#